data_AF-A0A958GA14-F1
#
_entry.id   AF-A0A958GA14-F1
#
_cell.length_a   1.000
_cell.length_b   1.000
_cell.length_c   1.000
_cell.angle_alpha   90.00
_cell.angle_beta   90.00
_cell.angle_gamma   90.00
#
_symmetry.space_group_name_H-M   'P 1'
#
loop_
_entity.id
_entity.type
_entity.pdbx_description
1 polymer ?
#
loop_
_entity_poly.entity_id
_entity_poly.type
_entity_poly.pdbx_seq_one_letter_code
_entity_poly.pdbx_strand_id
1 'polypeptide(L)'
;MNGHTITISVRPQELPEGDSVYITGNHPALGNWHPDAVPLQLQADGSWRRQFFIKRNTQLEYKFTRGSWDSEAANEHGGVLPNFRLRVNQNHQQHLEIPHWRDISQLENDFKIETTPEERIKGTIRFHHFPGMNGLKPRDIIVWLPPSYDSALKQKYPVV
;
A
#
# COMPACT_ATOMS: atom_id res chain seq x y z
N MET A 1 -17.68 34.71 10.39
CA MET A 1 -17.60 33.60 9.42
C MET A 1 -18.02 32.31 10.15
N ASN A 2 -18.90 31.49 9.57
CA ASN A 2 -19.53 30.34 10.27
C ASN A 2 -18.74 29.02 10.18
N GLY A 3 -17.42 29.10 9.97
CA GLY A 3 -16.55 27.96 9.80
C GLY A 3 -15.14 28.24 10.27
N HIS A 4 -14.33 27.19 10.32
CA HIS A 4 -12.95 27.20 10.75
C HIS A 4 -12.07 26.57 9.69
N THR A 5 -10.85 27.08 9.64
CA THR A 5 -9.79 26.56 8.79
C THR A 5 -9.11 25.40 9.48
N ILE A 6 -9.15 24.22 8.85
CA ILE A 6 -8.52 22.99 9.32
C ILE A 6 -7.41 22.64 8.35
N THR A 7 -6.16 22.67 8.83
CA THR A 7 -5.01 22.21 8.07
C THR A 7 -4.65 20.81 8.53
N ILE A 8 -4.65 19.85 7.61
CA ILE A 8 -4.16 18.50 7.86
C ILE A 8 -2.78 18.38 7.22
N SER A 9 -1.79 17.97 8.01
CA SER A 9 -0.44 17.63 7.56
C SER A 9 -0.12 16.20 7.99
N VAL A 10 0.36 15.40 7.05
CA VAL A 10 0.70 13.99 7.26
C VAL A 10 2.14 13.76 6.85
N ARG A 11 2.89 13.02 7.65
CA ARG A 11 4.22 12.55 7.29
C ARG A 11 4.22 11.02 7.29
N PRO A 12 4.23 10.36 6.13
CA PRO A 12 4.43 8.93 6.07
C PRO A 12 5.90 8.60 6.35
N GLN A 13 6.18 7.55 7.14
CA GLN A 13 7.54 7.05 7.35
C GLN A 13 8.06 6.32 6.12
N GLU A 14 7.17 5.58 5.46
CA GLU A 14 7.41 4.94 4.18
C GLU A 14 6.34 5.37 3.16
N LEU A 15 6.78 5.60 1.93
CA LEU A 15 5.90 5.87 0.81
C LEU A 15 6.57 5.36 -0.46
N PRO A 16 5.97 4.40 -1.19
CA PRO A 16 6.53 3.95 -2.46
C PRO A 16 6.72 5.11 -3.45
N GLU A 17 7.74 4.98 -4.31
CA GLU A 17 8.05 6.05 -5.27
C GLU A 17 6.90 6.26 -6.26
N GLY A 18 6.50 7.51 -6.45
CA GLY A 18 5.40 7.89 -7.35
C GLY A 18 4.01 7.89 -6.70
N ASP A 19 3.88 7.42 -5.46
CA ASP A 19 2.60 7.39 -4.76
C ASP A 19 2.12 8.76 -4.28
N SER A 20 0.81 8.86 -4.15
CA SER A 20 0.12 10.04 -3.60
C SER A 20 -0.57 9.70 -2.29
N VAL A 21 -0.67 10.68 -1.39
CA VAL A 21 -1.43 10.53 -0.15
C VAL A 21 -2.79 11.21 -0.30
N TYR A 22 -3.85 10.49 0.05
CA TYR A 22 -5.22 10.98 0.06
C TYR A 22 -5.76 11.01 1.48
N ILE A 23 -6.69 11.94 1.73
CA ILE A 23 -7.55 11.92 2.91
C ILE A 23 -8.95 11.53 2.47
N THR A 24 -9.64 10.71 3.25
CA THR A 24 -11.03 10.40 3.01
C THR A 24 -11.82 10.38 4.31
N GLY A 25 -13.11 10.72 4.30
CA GLY A 25 -13.88 10.84 5.53
C GLY A 25 -15.38 11.01 5.35
N ASN A 26 -16.09 11.13 6.48
CA ASN A 26 -17.55 11.24 6.54
C ASN A 26 -18.13 12.53 5.96
N HIS A 27 -17.30 13.55 5.74
CA HIS A 27 -17.73 14.87 5.29
C HIS A 27 -17.49 15.03 3.77
N PRO A 28 -18.35 15.72 3.01
CA PRO A 28 -18.17 15.89 1.56
C PRO A 28 -16.85 16.52 1.14
N ALA A 29 -16.34 17.47 1.92
CA ALA A 29 -15.02 18.08 1.70
C ALA A 29 -13.86 17.08 1.85
N LEU A 30 -14.11 15.93 2.51
CA LEU A 30 -13.18 14.81 2.68
C LEU A 30 -13.59 13.62 1.78
N GLY A 31 -14.40 13.82 0.74
CA GLY A 31 -14.64 12.79 -0.27
C GLY A 31 -15.65 11.69 0.08
N ASN A 32 -16.42 11.80 1.18
CA ASN A 32 -17.49 10.86 1.53
C ASN A 32 -17.05 9.37 1.53
N TRP A 33 -15.92 9.06 2.16
CA TRP A 33 -15.33 7.71 2.19
C TRP A 33 -14.95 7.13 0.82
N HIS A 34 -14.67 7.99 -0.17
CA HIS A 34 -14.03 7.57 -1.41
C HIS A 34 -12.50 7.73 -1.26
N PRO A 35 -11.70 6.64 -1.36
CA PRO A 35 -10.32 6.61 -0.84
C PRO A 35 -9.34 7.50 -1.62
N ASP A 36 -9.56 7.75 -2.90
CA ASP A 36 -8.74 8.55 -3.84
C ASP A 36 -9.35 9.93 -4.17
N ALA A 37 -10.42 10.36 -3.50
CA ALA A 37 -11.15 11.56 -3.92
C ALA A 37 -10.45 12.88 -3.56
N VAL A 38 -9.70 12.93 -2.45
CA VAL A 38 -9.13 14.18 -1.91
C VAL A 38 -7.62 14.03 -1.72
N PRO A 39 -6.81 14.34 -2.76
CA PRO A 39 -5.35 14.28 -2.65
C PRO A 39 -4.82 15.36 -1.71
N LEU A 40 -3.78 15.02 -0.95
CA LEU A 40 -2.93 15.97 -0.23
C LEU A 40 -1.80 16.46 -1.15
N GLN A 41 -1.17 17.58 -0.81
CA GLN A 41 -0.07 18.15 -1.58
C GLN A 41 1.26 17.93 -0.86
N LEU A 42 2.24 17.33 -1.54
CA LEU A 42 3.62 17.23 -1.04
C LEU A 42 4.20 18.63 -0.83
N GLN A 43 4.76 18.84 0.35
CA GLN A 43 5.43 20.07 0.78
C GLN A 43 6.95 19.90 0.74
N ALA A 44 7.69 21.02 0.74
CA ALA A 44 9.16 21.00 0.71
C ALA A 44 9.81 20.31 1.93
N ASP A 45 9.10 20.24 3.06
CA ASP A 45 9.55 19.56 4.28
C ASP A 45 9.31 18.03 4.24
N GLY A 46 8.73 17.51 3.16
CA GLY A 46 8.36 16.10 2.99
C GLY A 46 7.01 15.72 3.57
N SER A 47 6.26 16.67 4.17
CA SER A 47 4.89 16.41 4.62
C SER A 47 3.88 16.54 3.47
N TRP A 48 2.77 15.83 3.58
CA TRP A 48 1.61 15.92 2.69
C TRP A 48 0.54 16.75 3.37
N ARG A 49 0.13 17.87 2.76
CA ARG A 49 -0.73 18.87 3.41
C ARG A 49 -1.94 19.25 2.58
N ARG A 50 -3.06 19.50 3.25
CA ARG A 50 -4.22 20.18 2.67
C ARG A 50 -4.98 21.00 3.71
N GLN A 51 -5.60 22.07 3.24
CA GLN A 51 -6.42 22.95 4.06
C GLN A 51 -7.89 22.84 3.66
N PHE A 52 -8.77 22.84 4.66
CA PHE A 52 -10.22 22.76 4.50
C PHE A 52 -10.87 23.90 5.27
N PHE A 53 -11.96 24.46 4.72
CA PHE A 53 -12.83 25.35 5.46
C PHE A 53 -14.11 24.60 5.81
N ILE A 54 -14.30 24.28 7.09
CA ILE A 54 -15.37 23.41 7.58
C ILE A 54 -16.27 24.20 8.52
N LYS A 55 -17.59 23.97 8.46
CA LYS A 55 -18.53 24.62 9.37
C LYS A 55 -18.17 24.32 10.83
N ARG A 56 -18.35 25.32 11.70
CA ARG A 56 -18.19 25.11 13.15
C ARG A 56 -19.17 24.04 13.64
N ASN A 57 -18.82 23.38 14.73
CA ASN A 57 -19.62 22.30 15.31
C ASN A 57 -19.82 21.10 14.36
N THR A 58 -18.93 20.87 13.40
CA THR A 58 -18.88 19.63 12.61
C THR A 58 -18.01 18.58 13.30
N GLN A 59 -18.46 17.32 13.31
CA GLN A 59 -17.67 16.17 13.74
C GLN A 59 -17.11 15.48 12.49
N LEU A 60 -15.80 15.53 12.33
CA LEU A 60 -15.10 14.86 11.24
C LEU A 60 -14.63 13.48 11.71
N GLU A 61 -14.85 12.47 10.89
CA GLU A 61 -14.17 11.18 10.94
C GLU A 61 -13.46 10.99 9.62
N TYR A 62 -12.17 10.63 9.65
CA TYR A 62 -11.36 10.52 8.46
C TYR A 62 -10.22 9.51 8.61
N LYS A 63 -9.70 9.09 7.46
CA LYS A 63 -8.64 8.11 7.27
C LYS A 63 -7.71 8.60 6.14
N PHE A 64 -6.56 7.95 5.99
CA PHE A 64 -5.61 8.22 4.92
C PHE A 64 -5.37 6.98 4.09
N THR A 65 -5.18 7.15 2.79
CA THR A 65 -4.90 6.07 1.85
C THR A 65 -3.86 6.51 0.82
N ARG A 66 -3.36 5.57 0.02
CA ARG A 66 -2.62 5.86 -1.22
C ARG A 66 -3.47 5.75 -2.49
N GLY A 67 -4.80 5.76 -2.34
CA GLY A 67 -5.77 5.74 -3.44
C GLY A 67 -6.75 4.56 -3.39
N SER A 68 -6.57 3.63 -2.45
CA SER A 68 -7.47 2.48 -2.28
C SER A 68 -7.58 2.09 -0.80
N TRP A 69 -8.59 1.28 -0.46
CA TRP A 69 -8.72 0.73 0.89
C TRP A 69 -7.67 -0.34 1.21
N ASP A 70 -7.09 -0.97 0.19
CA ASP A 70 -5.99 -1.91 0.36
C ASP A 70 -4.71 -1.17 0.79
N SER A 71 -4.55 0.08 0.37
CA SER A 71 -3.43 0.96 0.72
C SER A 71 -3.78 1.95 1.84
N GLU A 72 -4.63 1.53 2.78
CA GLU A 72 -5.01 2.35 3.92
C GLU A 72 -3.87 2.44 4.96
N ALA A 73 -3.76 3.60 5.62
CA ALA A 73 -2.81 3.82 6.71
C ALA A 73 -2.93 2.75 7.82
N ALA A 74 -1.78 2.21 8.20
CA ALA A 74 -1.63 1.14 9.17
C ALA A 74 -0.60 1.51 10.25
N ASN A 75 -0.65 0.78 11.35
CA ASN A 75 0.39 0.79 12.38
C ASN A 75 1.59 -0.07 11.94
N GLU A 76 2.65 -0.06 12.75
CA GLU A 76 3.90 -0.81 12.55
C GLU A 76 3.76 -2.34 12.43
N HIS A 77 2.57 -2.88 12.68
CA HIS A 77 2.27 -4.30 12.57
C HIS A 77 1.29 -4.61 11.43
N GLY A 78 0.96 -3.63 10.59
CA GLY A 78 0.00 -3.77 9.49
C GLY A 78 -1.47 -3.71 9.90
N GLY A 79 -1.75 -3.44 11.17
CA GLY A 79 -3.11 -3.20 11.65
C GLY A 79 -3.59 -1.83 11.18
N VAL A 80 -4.71 -1.80 10.46
CA VAL A 80 -5.34 -0.55 10.00
C VAL A 80 -5.59 0.40 11.17
N LEU A 81 -5.23 1.67 11.00
CA LEU A 81 -5.47 2.69 12.02
C LEU A 81 -6.97 2.96 12.18
N PRO A 82 -7.46 3.24 13.40
CA PRO A 82 -8.86 3.65 13.59
C PRO A 82 -9.14 4.99 12.89
N ASN A 83 -10.43 5.33 12.73
CA ASN A 83 -10.81 6.66 12.24
C ASN A 83 -10.19 7.76 13.11
N PHE A 84 -9.50 8.69 12.49
CA PHE A 84 -9.14 9.96 13.13
C PHE A 84 -10.40 10.78 13.32
N ARG A 85 -10.52 11.45 14.47
CA ARG A 85 -11.71 12.23 14.83
C ARG A 85 -11.32 13.65 15.18
N LEU A 86 -12.03 14.62 14.61
CA LEU A 86 -11.80 16.03 14.91
C LEU A 86 -13.13 16.79 15.03
N ARG A 87 -13.29 17.47 16.18
CA ARG A 87 -14.40 18.40 16.42
C ARG A 87 -13.99 19.81 15.95
N VAL A 88 -14.69 20.35 14.96
CA VAL A 88 -14.37 21.65 14.36
C VAL A 88 -14.95 22.79 15.20
N ASN A 89 -14.19 23.28 16.18
CA ASN A 89 -14.62 24.37 17.08
C ASN A 89 -13.75 25.64 16.98
N GLN A 90 -12.61 25.54 16.29
CA GLN A 90 -11.65 26.60 16.10
C GLN A 90 -10.80 26.29 14.87
N ASN A 91 -10.01 27.26 14.40
CA ASN A 91 -8.97 26.96 13.43
C ASN A 91 -7.99 25.96 14.05
N HIS A 92 -7.62 24.93 13.31
CA HIS A 92 -6.83 23.82 13.85
C HIS A 92 -5.80 23.36 12.84
N GLN A 93 -4.62 23.01 13.34
CA GLN A 93 -3.58 22.36 12.56
C GLN A 93 -3.34 20.97 13.15
N GLN A 94 -3.62 19.95 12.36
CA GLN A 94 -3.39 18.56 12.74
C GLN A 94 -2.14 18.06 12.03
N HIS A 95 -1.19 17.55 12.81
CA HIS A 95 -0.02 16.86 12.32
C HIS A 95 -0.14 15.38 12.69
N LEU A 96 0.13 14.49 11.75
CA LEU A 96 0.03 13.04 11.92
C LEU A 96 1.24 12.36 11.27
N GLU A 97 1.79 11.38 11.97
CA GLU A 97 2.75 10.43 11.41
C GLU A 97 1.99 9.18 10.99
N ILE A 98 2.29 8.65 9.80
CA ILE A 98 1.74 7.38 9.32
C ILE A 98 2.90 6.38 9.29
N PRO A 99 2.93 5.42 10.23
CA PRO A 99 4.02 4.47 10.31
C PRO A 99 4.13 3.59 9.06
N HIS A 100 3.01 3.02 8.61
CA HIS A 100 2.99 2.04 7.52
C HIS A 100 1.70 2.11 6.70
N TRP A 101 1.65 1.32 5.63
CA TRP A 101 0.46 1.11 4.79
C TRP A 101 0.07 -0.36 4.75
N ARG A 102 -1.23 -0.63 4.79
CA ARG A 102 -1.79 -1.98 4.93
C ARG A 102 -1.26 -2.97 3.89
N ASP A 103 -1.24 -2.60 2.61
CA ASP A 103 -0.76 -3.44 1.51
C ASP A 103 0.74 -3.71 1.58
N ILE A 104 1.55 -2.77 2.07
CA ILE A 104 2.99 -2.99 2.31
C ILE A 104 3.17 -3.97 3.46
N SER A 105 2.45 -3.78 4.57
CA SER A 105 2.54 -4.69 5.70
C SER A 105 2.01 -6.09 5.40
N GLN A 106 1.00 -6.21 4.51
CA GLN A 106 0.53 -7.50 4.01
C GLN A 106 1.62 -8.21 3.20
N LEU A 107 2.29 -7.50 2.29
CA LEU A 107 3.43 -8.06 1.57
C LEU A 107 4.54 -8.49 2.55
N GLU A 108 4.91 -7.65 3.50
CA GLU A 108 5.91 -8.01 4.51
C GLU A 108 5.51 -9.23 5.35
N ASN A 109 4.23 -9.39 5.69
CA ASN A 109 3.75 -10.55 6.44
C ASN A 109 3.65 -11.81 5.57
N ASP A 110 3.25 -11.69 4.30
CA ASP A 110 3.23 -12.79 3.34
C ASP A 110 4.65 -13.28 3.00
N PHE A 111 5.65 -12.36 3.05
CA PHE A 111 7.07 -12.67 2.88
C PHE A 111 7.82 -12.93 4.20
N LYS A 112 7.23 -12.64 5.37
CA LYS A 112 7.67 -13.15 6.68
C LYS A 112 7.30 -14.62 6.79
N ILE A 113 7.97 -15.41 5.97
CA ILE A 113 8.02 -16.85 6.20
C ILE A 113 8.86 -17.02 7.47
N GLU A 114 8.22 -17.38 8.60
CA GLU A 114 8.91 -17.89 9.80
C GLU A 114 9.52 -19.27 9.53
N THR A 115 10.24 -19.40 8.43
CA THR A 115 10.95 -20.61 8.07
C THR A 115 12.43 -20.33 8.15
N THR A 116 13.14 -21.25 8.78
CA THR A 116 14.60 -21.22 8.85
C THR A 116 15.20 -21.07 7.44
N PRO A 117 16.42 -20.52 7.26
CA PRO A 117 17.06 -20.40 5.94
C PRO A 117 17.11 -21.69 5.11
N GLU A 118 16.92 -22.84 5.76
CA GLU A 118 16.92 -24.19 5.19
C GLU A 118 15.61 -24.58 4.50
N GLU A 119 14.51 -23.86 4.74
CA GLU A 119 13.16 -24.10 4.22
C GLU A 119 12.77 -23.16 3.08
N ARG A 120 13.73 -22.36 2.58
CA ARG A 120 13.56 -21.60 1.34
C ARG A 120 13.12 -22.55 0.22
N ILE A 121 12.37 -22.02 -0.74
CA ILE A 121 12.18 -22.65 -2.06
C ILE A 121 13.57 -22.94 -2.63
N LYS A 122 14.05 -24.17 -2.46
CA LYS A 122 15.27 -24.68 -3.06
C LYS A 122 14.89 -25.16 -4.45
N GLY A 123 15.62 -24.74 -5.47
CA GLY A 123 15.36 -25.18 -6.84
C GLY A 123 16.20 -24.43 -7.86
N THR A 124 16.24 -24.93 -9.08
CA THR A 124 16.95 -24.31 -10.20
C THR A 124 15.93 -23.73 -11.16
N ILE A 125 16.10 -22.46 -11.54
CA ILE A 125 15.30 -21.86 -12.61
C ILE A 125 16.00 -22.14 -13.94
N ARG A 126 15.26 -22.69 -14.91
CA ARG A 126 15.73 -22.86 -16.29
C ARG A 126 14.91 -22.04 -17.26
N PHE A 127 15.59 -21.22 -18.03
CA PHE A 127 15.02 -20.44 -19.12
C PHE A 127 15.13 -21.22 -20.41
N HIS A 128 14.02 -21.38 -21.11
CA HIS A 128 13.97 -21.99 -22.43
C HIS A 128 13.46 -20.95 -23.42
N HIS A 129 14.35 -20.53 -24.32
CA HIS A 129 13.97 -19.65 -25.41
C HIS A 129 13.35 -20.49 -26.53
N PHE A 130 12.10 -20.20 -26.87
CA PHE A 130 11.44 -20.81 -28.01
C PHE A 130 11.40 -19.78 -29.16
N PRO A 131 12.19 -19.96 -30.24
CA PRO A 131 12.32 -18.97 -31.31
C PRO A 131 11.08 -18.86 -32.22
N GLY A 132 10.00 -19.60 -31.91
CA GLY A 132 8.80 -19.65 -32.72
C GLY A 132 8.87 -20.72 -33.81
N MET A 133 7.70 -21.18 -34.25
CA MET A 133 7.53 -22.08 -35.39
C MET A 133 6.24 -21.70 -36.13
N ASN A 134 5.95 -22.33 -37.26
CA ASN A 134 4.79 -21.97 -38.06
C ASN A 134 3.50 -22.10 -37.22
N GLY A 135 2.78 -20.98 -37.03
CA GLY A 135 1.59 -20.89 -36.17
C GLY A 135 1.84 -20.61 -34.68
N LEU A 136 3.09 -20.52 -34.22
CA LEU A 136 3.46 -20.29 -32.81
C LEU A 136 4.50 -19.17 -32.71
N LYS A 137 4.11 -18.02 -32.13
CA LYS A 137 5.03 -16.88 -31.91
C LYS A 137 6.19 -17.25 -30.98
N PRO A 138 7.37 -16.61 -31.14
CA PRO A 138 8.47 -16.74 -30.21
C PRO A 138 8.05 -16.39 -28.77
N ARG A 139 8.61 -17.07 -27.78
CA ARG A 139 8.37 -16.80 -26.35
C ARG A 139 9.44 -17.44 -25.49
N ASP A 140 9.59 -16.92 -24.28
CA ASP A 140 10.41 -17.54 -23.25
C ASP A 140 9.54 -18.37 -22.31
N ILE A 141 10.05 -19.53 -21.90
CA ILE A 141 9.43 -20.40 -20.89
C ILE A 141 10.38 -20.47 -19.71
N ILE A 142 9.87 -20.11 -18.53
CA ILE A 142 10.59 -20.22 -17.27
C ILE A 142 10.10 -21.49 -16.57
N VAL A 143 11.03 -22.41 -16.28
CA VAL A 143 10.73 -23.65 -15.59
C VAL A 143 11.42 -23.64 -14.24
N TRP A 144 10.66 -23.80 -13.17
CA TRP A 144 11.20 -24.01 -11.84
C TRP A 144 11.36 -25.50 -11.58
N LEU A 145 12.59 -25.93 -11.26
CA LEU A 145 12.93 -27.33 -11.02
C LEU A 145 13.28 -27.55 -9.55
N PRO A 146 12.82 -28.65 -8.93
CA PRO A 146 13.20 -28.97 -7.56
C PRO A 146 14.71 -29.26 -7.44
N PRO A 147 15.32 -29.17 -6.25
CA PRO A 147 16.77 -29.27 -6.06
C PRO A 147 17.38 -30.58 -6.52
N SER A 148 16.60 -31.66 -6.46
CA SER A 148 17.03 -33.00 -6.84
C SER A 148 16.83 -33.31 -8.31
N TYR A 149 16.32 -32.38 -9.13
CA TYR A 149 15.94 -32.68 -10.51
C TYR A 149 17.09 -33.26 -11.35
N ASP A 150 18.30 -32.71 -11.23
CA ASP A 150 19.47 -33.15 -12.01
C ASP A 150 20.16 -34.38 -11.41
N SER A 151 20.00 -34.64 -10.11
CA SER A 151 20.64 -35.77 -9.42
C SER A 151 19.75 -37.02 -9.38
N ALA A 152 18.42 -36.85 -9.35
CA ALA A 152 17.44 -37.93 -9.32
C ALA A 152 16.95 -38.30 -10.73
N LEU A 153 17.87 -38.76 -11.60
CA LEU A 153 17.64 -38.97 -13.04
C LEU A 153 16.48 -39.92 -13.43
N LYS A 154 15.95 -40.71 -12.49
CA LYS A 154 14.80 -41.61 -12.70
C LYS A 154 13.49 -41.09 -12.07
N GLN A 155 13.56 -40.03 -11.28
CA GLN A 155 12.40 -39.45 -10.60
C GLN A 155 11.63 -38.55 -11.57
N LYS A 156 10.31 -38.67 -11.55
CA LYS A 156 9.39 -37.79 -12.30
C LYS A 156 8.70 -36.85 -11.33
N TYR A 157 8.48 -35.61 -11.76
CA TYR A 157 7.80 -34.58 -10.99
C TYR A 157 6.53 -34.14 -11.74
N PRO A 158 5.44 -33.82 -11.03
CA PRO A 158 4.24 -33.28 -11.65
C PRO A 158 4.52 -31.88 -12.25
N VAL A 159 3.77 -31.53 -13.31
CA VAL A 159 3.81 -30.20 -13.96
C VAL A 159 2.45 -29.54 -13.73
N VAL A 160 2.45 -28.25 -13.38
CA VAL A 160 1.27 -27.41 -13.14
C VAL A 160 1.18 -26.34 -14.23
#